data_AF-A0A7W0YTR9-F1
#
_entry.id   AF-A0A7W0YTR9-F1
#
_cell.length_a   1.000
_cell.length_b   1.000
_cell.length_c   1.000
_cell.angle_alpha   90.00
_cell.angle_beta   90.00
_cell.angle_gamma   90.00
#
_symmetry.space_group_name_H-M   'P 1'
#
loop_
_entity.id
_entity.type
_entity.pdbx_description
1 polymer ?
#
loop_
_entity_poly.entity_id
_entity_poly.type
_entity_poly.pdbx_seq_one_letter_code
_entity_poly.pdbx_strand_id
1 'polypeptide(L)'
;GSRGRVHHGFGFTGNGVGPTYLGGEILARLALDRRDERTALAIVEPSRKLFPPEPFRYVGGSLIRRALLAKDAAEDEGREPGPATTFVAALPRRLGLRLPR
;
A
#
# COMPACT_ATOMS: atom_id res chain seq x y z
N GLY A 1 3.50 11.78 -8.74
CA GLY A 1 4.36 11.26 -9.82
C GLY A 1 4.43 12.26 -10.97
N SER A 2 5.49 12.21 -11.77
CA SER A 2 5.82 13.19 -12.82
C SER A 2 6.01 12.56 -14.21
N ARG A 3 5.08 11.68 -14.63
CA ARG A 3 5.17 11.11 -15.98
C ARG A 3 4.67 12.10 -17.03
N GLY A 4 5.59 12.62 -17.84
CA GLY A 4 5.28 13.57 -18.90
C GLY A 4 4.84 14.92 -18.34
N ARG A 5 3.90 15.59 -19.02
CA ARG A 5 3.46 16.95 -18.67
C ARG A 5 2.43 17.00 -17.52
N VAL A 6 2.12 15.86 -16.89
CA VAL A 6 1.09 15.77 -15.85
C VAL A 6 1.72 15.35 -14.52
N HIS A 7 1.63 16.26 -13.55
CA HIS A 7 2.06 16.03 -12.17
C HIS A 7 0.84 15.83 -11.28
N HIS A 8 0.86 14.77 -10.47
CA HIS A 8 -0.26 14.44 -9.58
C HIS A 8 0.25 13.95 -8.22
N GLY A 9 -0.50 14.28 -7.17
CA GLY A 9 -0.33 13.77 -5.81
C GLY A 9 -1.69 13.28 -5.30
N PHE A 10 -1.72 12.17 -4.60
CA PHE A 10 -2.93 11.54 -4.06
C PHE A 10 -2.62 10.87 -2.72
N GLY A 11 -3.67 10.48 -1.98
CA GLY A 11 -3.51 9.82 -0.68
C GLY A 11 -3.41 10.78 0.51
N PHE A 12 -3.77 12.05 0.33
CA PHE A 12 -3.92 13.01 1.42
C PHE A 12 -5.31 12.84 2.05
N THR A 13 -5.43 12.01 3.09
CA THR A 13 -6.69 11.79 3.83
C THR A 13 -6.53 12.14 5.31
N GLY A 14 -7.64 12.42 6.03
CA GLY A 14 -7.62 12.78 7.45
C GLY A 14 -7.23 14.25 7.72
N ASN A 15 -6.34 14.51 8.70
CA ASN A 15 -5.73 15.82 9.03
C ASN A 15 -4.79 16.33 7.90
N GLY A 16 -5.25 16.25 6.65
CA GLY A 16 -4.46 16.36 5.43
C GLY A 16 -3.91 17.75 5.14
N VAL A 17 -4.20 18.77 5.95
CA VAL A 17 -3.71 20.15 5.75
C VAL A 17 -2.18 20.21 5.78
N GLY A 18 -1.54 19.56 6.76
CA GLY A 18 -0.08 19.51 6.86
C GLY A 18 0.59 18.83 5.66
N PRO A 19 0.21 17.59 5.32
CA PRO A 19 0.71 16.88 4.14
C PRO A 19 0.44 17.59 2.81
N THR A 20 -0.69 18.32 2.68
CA THR A 20 -1.06 19.01 1.44
C THR A 20 -0.09 20.14 1.10
N TYR A 21 0.43 20.86 2.10
CA TYR A 21 1.46 21.88 1.89
C TYR A 21 2.71 21.29 1.23
N LEU A 22 3.28 20.24 1.84
CA LEU A 22 4.45 19.54 1.30
C LEU A 22 4.15 18.94 -0.09
N GLY A 23 2.97 18.35 -0.26
CA GLY A 23 2.51 17.81 -1.54
C GLY A 23 2.47 18.87 -2.65
N GLY A 24 1.88 20.04 -2.38
CA GLY A 24 1.81 21.16 -3.31
C GLY A 24 3.19 21.70 -3.69
N GLU A 25 4.10 21.79 -2.72
CA GLU A 25 5.47 22.22 -2.96
C GLU A 25 6.27 21.27 -3.84
N ILE A 26 6.10 19.97 -3.64
CA ILE A 26 6.70 18.93 -4.48
C ILE A 26 6.14 19.05 -5.90
N LEU A 27 4.82 19.19 -6.05
CA LEU A 27 4.18 19.33 -7.36
C LEU A 27 4.66 20.58 -8.11
N ALA A 28 4.76 21.72 -7.43
CA ALA A 28 5.26 22.96 -8.02
C ALA A 28 6.71 22.82 -8.50
N ARG A 29 7.58 22.17 -7.71
CA ARG A 29 8.97 21.88 -8.12
C ARG A 29 9.04 20.95 -9.32
N LEU A 30 8.26 19.87 -9.32
CA LEU A 30 8.20 18.93 -10.44
C LEU A 30 7.71 19.63 -11.72
N ALA A 31 6.74 20.53 -11.63
CA ALA A 31 6.23 21.31 -12.77
C ALA A 31 7.25 22.32 -13.32
N LEU A 32 8.14 22.83 -12.46
CA LEU A 32 9.26 23.70 -12.83
C LEU A 32 10.53 22.93 -13.19
N ASP A 33 10.45 21.60 -13.28
CA ASP A 33 11.58 20.66 -13.45
C ASP A 33 12.75 20.90 -12.46
N ARG A 34 12.43 21.36 -11.25
CA ARG A 34 13.39 21.54 -10.16
C ARG A 34 13.56 20.24 -9.40
N ARG A 35 14.74 19.63 -9.52
CA ARG A 35 15.11 18.40 -8.80
C ARG A 35 15.98 18.73 -7.59
N ASP A 36 15.39 18.67 -6.41
CA ASP A 36 16.03 18.94 -5.12
C ASP A 36 15.65 17.91 -4.06
N GLU A 37 16.11 18.13 -2.82
CA GLU A 37 15.87 17.27 -1.66
C GLU A 37 14.38 16.95 -1.44
N ARG A 38 13.46 17.88 -1.73
CA ARG A 38 12.01 17.63 -1.56
C ARG A 38 11.48 16.71 -2.64
N THR A 39 11.98 16.81 -3.86
CA THR A 39 11.62 15.89 -4.96
C THR A 39 12.34 14.53 -4.89
N ALA A 40 13.40 14.41 -4.07
CA ALA A 40 14.15 13.18 -3.85
C ALA A 40 13.59 12.32 -2.70
N LEU A 41 12.56 12.80 -1.99
CA LEU A 41 11.91 12.03 -0.93
C LEU A 41 11.31 10.74 -1.48
N ALA A 42 11.39 9.64 -0.72
CA ALA A 42 10.91 8.31 -1.13
C ALA A 42 9.38 8.23 -1.43
N ILE A 43 8.61 9.23 -0.99
CA ILE A 43 7.19 9.38 -1.31
C ILE A 43 6.96 9.90 -2.74
N VAL A 44 7.98 10.53 -3.34
CA VAL A 44 7.96 11.08 -4.69
C VAL A 44 8.42 9.99 -5.64
N GLU A 45 7.49 9.42 -6.40
CA GLU A 45 7.74 8.33 -7.36
C GLU A 45 8.30 7.05 -6.73
N PRO A 46 7.58 6.47 -5.75
CA PRO A 46 7.99 5.20 -5.18
C PRO A 46 8.08 4.12 -6.26
N SER A 47 9.01 3.18 -6.05
CA SER A 47 9.12 2.00 -6.90
C SER A 47 7.76 1.32 -7.04
N ARG A 48 7.37 1.01 -8.28
CA ARG A 48 6.09 0.36 -8.54
C ARG A 48 6.17 -1.08 -8.04
N LYS A 49 5.41 -1.38 -6.99
CA LYS A 49 5.21 -2.77 -6.58
C LYS A 49 4.24 -3.42 -7.56
N LEU A 50 4.75 -4.34 -8.37
CA LEU A 50 3.93 -5.09 -9.31
C LEU A 50 3.16 -6.16 -8.53
N PHE A 51 1.85 -6.17 -8.69
CA PHE A 51 1.03 -7.29 -8.26
C PHE A 51 1.12 -8.41 -9.30
N PRO A 52 0.99 -9.69 -8.89
CA PRO A 52 0.92 -10.80 -9.85
C PRO A 52 -0.17 -10.55 -10.89
N PRO A 53 -0.03 -11.09 -12.11
CA PRO A 53 -1.05 -10.98 -13.15
C PRO A 53 -2.34 -11.74 -12.76
N GLU A 54 -3.45 -11.37 -13.39
CA GLU A 54 -4.69 -12.15 -13.30
C GLU A 54 -4.51 -13.52 -13.99
N PRO A 55 -5.09 -14.63 -13.50
CA PRO A 55 -6.06 -14.72 -12.38
C PRO A 55 -5.43 -14.93 -11.00
N PHE A 56 -4.09 -15.04 -10.92
CA PHE A 56 -3.40 -15.38 -9.67
C PHE A 56 -3.61 -14.34 -8.57
N ARG A 57 -3.70 -13.06 -8.94
CA ARG A 57 -4.03 -11.98 -8.00
C ARG A 57 -5.39 -12.18 -7.36
N TYR A 58 -6.42 -12.46 -8.15
CA TYR A 58 -7.76 -12.72 -7.65
C TYR A 58 -7.80 -13.94 -6.72
N VAL A 59 -7.23 -15.06 -7.16
CA VAL A 59 -7.24 -16.31 -6.38
C VAL A 59 -6.46 -16.13 -5.08
N GLY A 60 -5.23 -15.60 -5.15
CA GLY A 60 -4.39 -15.36 -3.98
C GLY A 60 -5.03 -14.37 -3.01
N GLY A 61 -5.56 -13.25 -3.51
CA GLY A 61 -6.25 -12.25 -2.69
C GLY A 61 -7.50 -12.81 -1.99
N SER A 62 -8.29 -13.62 -2.71
CA SER A 62 -9.49 -14.26 -2.15
C SER A 62 -9.15 -15.28 -1.06
N LEU A 63 -8.11 -16.08 -1.26
CA LEU A 63 -7.62 -17.05 -0.27
C LEU A 63 -7.09 -16.36 0.98
N ILE A 64 -6.23 -15.36 0.81
CA ILE A 64 -5.69 -14.55 1.92
C ILE A 64 -6.82 -13.90 2.72
N ARG A 65 -7.80 -13.29 2.05
CA ARG A 65 -8.96 -12.66 2.70
C ARG A 65 -9.77 -13.65 3.51
N ARG A 66 -10.06 -14.83 2.95
CA ARG A 66 -10.79 -15.89 3.67
C ARG A 66 -10.02 -16.37 4.90
N ALA A 67 -8.69 -16.52 4.78
CA ALA A 67 -7.86 -16.93 5.90
C ALA A 67 -7.81 -15.87 7.02
N LEU A 68 -7.73 -14.58 6.67
CA LEU A 68 -7.82 -13.49 7.64
C LEU A 68 -9.16 -13.52 8.39
N LEU A 69 -10.29 -13.57 7.67
CA LEU A 69 -11.61 -13.63 8.31
C LEU A 69 -11.80 -14.85 9.21
N ALA A 70 -11.29 -16.01 8.78
CA ALA A 70 -11.35 -17.22 9.59
C ALA A 70 -10.44 -17.16 10.83
N LYS A 71 -9.31 -16.44 10.73
CA LYS A 71 -8.42 -16.18 11.85
C LYS A 71 -9.08 -15.25 12.86
N ASP A 72 -9.63 -14.13 12.40
CA ASP A 72 -10.30 -13.14 13.24
C ASP A 72 -11.49 -13.78 13.98
N ALA A 73 -12.33 -14.55 13.28
CA ALA A 73 -13.45 -15.27 13.90
C ALA A 73 -13.00 -16.31 14.96
N ALA A 74 -11.87 -16.99 14.76
CA ALA A 74 -11.33 -17.91 15.75
C ALA A 74 -10.84 -17.16 17.01
N GLU A 75 -10.15 -16.04 16.82
CA GLU A 75 -9.66 -15.18 17.91
C GLU A 75 -10.82 -14.56 18.71
N ASP A 76 -11.88 -14.10 18.04
CA ASP A 76 -13.09 -13.56 18.68
C ASP A 76 -13.81 -14.61 19.53
N GLU A 77 -13.77 -15.88 19.13
CA GLU A 77 -14.33 -17.00 19.88
C GLU A 77 -13.39 -17.58 20.95
N GLY A 78 -12.20 -17.00 21.13
CA GLY A 78 -11.19 -17.48 22.08
C GLY A 78 -10.55 -18.83 21.69
N ARG A 79 -10.66 -19.22 20.42
CA ARG A 79 -10.09 -20.47 19.87
C ARG A 79 -8.78 -20.17 19.15
N GLU A 80 -7.83 -21.09 19.21
CA GLU A 80 -6.60 -20.94 18.43
C GLU A 80 -6.87 -21.12 16.92
N PRO A 81 -6.42 -20.19 16.06
CA PRO A 81 -6.56 -20.33 14.62
C PRO A 81 -5.78 -21.54 14.09
N GLY A 82 -6.40 -22.33 13.22
CA GLY A 82 -5.76 -23.51 12.63
C GLY A 82 -4.46 -23.19 11.89
N PRO A 83 -3.47 -24.12 11.87
CA PRO A 83 -2.12 -23.86 11.33
C PRO A 83 -2.12 -23.49 9.84
N ALA A 84 -3.03 -24.05 9.04
CA ALA A 84 -3.18 -23.70 7.62
C ALA A 84 -3.69 -22.26 7.43
N THR A 85 -4.66 -21.84 8.26
CA THR A 85 -5.19 -20.47 8.27
C THR A 85 -4.10 -19.47 8.64
N THR A 86 -3.32 -19.78 9.68
CA THR A 86 -2.18 -18.97 10.13
C THR A 86 -1.10 -18.86 9.06
N PHE A 87 -0.80 -19.95 8.35
CA PHE A 87 0.16 -19.95 7.24
C PHE A 87 -0.29 -19.06 6.08
N VAL A 88 -1.55 -19.20 5.64
CA VAL A 88 -2.10 -18.41 4.53
C VAL A 88 -2.23 -16.92 4.91
N ALA A 89 -2.63 -16.61 6.14
CA ALA A 89 -2.68 -15.23 6.65
C ALA A 89 -1.28 -14.60 6.81
N ALA A 90 -0.22 -15.40 6.94
CA ALA A 90 1.16 -14.91 7.00
C ALA A 90 1.79 -14.68 5.61
N LEU A 91 1.22 -15.25 4.55
CA LEU A 91 1.72 -15.14 3.18
C LEU A 91 1.91 -13.69 2.68
N PRO A 92 1.00 -12.73 2.95
CA PRO A 92 1.15 -11.34 2.52
C PRO A 92 2.43 -10.71 3.08
N ARG A 93 2.75 -10.97 4.36
CA ARG A 93 3.95 -10.46 5.01
C ARG A 93 5.22 -11.01 4.37
N ARG A 94 5.24 -12.29 3.99
CA ARG A 94 6.36 -12.91 3.25
C ARG A 94 6.54 -12.34 1.84
N LEU A 95 5.46 -11.89 1.21
CA LEU A 95 5.50 -11.17 -0.08
C LEU A 95 5.85 -9.66 0.08
N GLY A 96 6.21 -9.25 1.30
CA GLY A 96 6.49 -7.85 1.65
C GLY A 96 5.28 -6.93 1.54
N LEU A 97 4.06 -7.47 1.49
CA LEU A 97 2.82 -6.70 1.52
C LEU A 97 2.49 -6.43 2.99
N ARG A 98 2.55 -5.16 3.39
CA ARG A 98 2.10 -4.74 4.71
C ARG A 98 0.59 -4.54 4.63
N LEU A 99 -0.15 -5.52 5.12
CA LEU A 99 -1.59 -5.35 5.30
C LEU A 99 -1.81 -4.44 6.52
N PRO A 100 -2.65 -3.41 6.42
CA PRO A 100 -3.11 -2.69 7.59
C PRO A 100 -3.86 -3.69 8.50
N ARG A 101 -3.57 -3.62 9.80
CA ARG A 101 -4.34 -4.33 10.82
C ARG A 101 -5.61 -3.56 11.10
#